data_AF-A0AAF0F7Z5-F1
#
_entry.id   AF-A0AAF0F7Z5-F1
#
_cell.length_a   1.000
_cell.length_b   1.000
_cell.length_c   1.000
_cell.angle_alpha   90.00
_cell.angle_beta   90.00
_cell.angle_gamma   90.00
#
_symmetry.space_group_name_H-M   'P 1'
#
loop_
_entity.id
_entity.type
_entity.pdbx_description
1 polymer ?
#
loop_
_entity_poly.entity_id
_entity_poly.type
_entity_poly.pdbx_seq_one_letter_code
_entity_poly.pdbx_strand_id
1 'polypeptide(L)'
;MVRAYPNIVVTGTPGTGKTTLANQICDTFTNASGDRVLRHIDVGSLVKKNGFHKSYDEEWETYEVDEDQLLDYLEPMTGGTAPDPLEEDPSGCDDAREVGDDQDTRGGLVLDWHTCDVWPERWADLVIVLRCDHQILWKRLEKRGYSEKKIAENNEAEIMGVVADDATDSYAPESIVTLTSENAEEMESNVERVVQWIHAWRQQRGLE
;
A
#
# COMPACT_ATOMS: atom_id res chain seq x y z
N MET A 1 -7.48 15.76 -13.41
CA MET A 1 -8.61 15.05 -12.77
C MET A 1 -8.12 14.65 -11.40
N VAL A 2 -8.85 15.04 -10.37
CA VAL A 2 -8.52 14.80 -8.96
C VAL A 2 -9.13 13.47 -8.49
N ARG A 3 -8.56 12.84 -7.46
CA ARG A 3 -9.09 11.58 -6.91
C ARG A 3 -10.03 11.81 -5.72
N ALA A 4 -11.04 10.95 -5.58
CA ALA A 4 -12.03 11.00 -4.50
C ALA A 4 -11.61 10.23 -3.24
N TYR A 5 -10.74 9.23 -3.39
CA TYR A 5 -10.25 8.40 -2.30
C TYR A 5 -8.72 8.38 -2.30
N PRO A 6 -8.09 8.30 -1.11
CA PRO A 6 -6.64 8.27 -1.04
C PRO A 6 -6.12 6.95 -1.61
N ASN A 7 -4.92 6.99 -2.20
CA ASN A 7 -4.16 5.77 -2.43
C ASN A 7 -3.16 5.57 -1.29
N ILE A 8 -3.06 4.33 -0.84
CA ILE A 8 -2.24 3.93 0.29
C ILE A 8 -1.25 2.88 -0.20
N VAL A 9 0.04 3.13 0.02
CA VAL A 9 1.09 2.13 -0.18
C VAL A 9 1.28 1.38 1.14
N VAL A 10 1.21 0.06 1.12
CA VAL A 10 1.53 -0.80 2.26
C VAL A 10 2.78 -1.59 1.90
N THR A 11 3.90 -1.23 2.53
CA THR A 11 5.22 -1.83 2.32
C THR A 11 5.81 -2.40 3.60
N GLY A 12 6.95 -3.05 3.47
CA GLY A 12 7.68 -3.74 4.54
C GLY A 12 8.19 -5.10 4.08
N THR A 13 9.09 -5.68 4.86
CA THR A 13 9.72 -6.96 4.55
C THR A 13 8.68 -8.09 4.33
N PRO A 14 8.89 -9.03 3.39
CA PRO A 14 8.02 -10.20 3.26
C PRO A 14 7.80 -10.91 4.59
N GLY A 15 6.54 -11.10 5.00
CA GLY A 15 6.17 -11.75 6.27
C GLY A 15 5.72 -10.81 7.39
N THR A 16 5.89 -9.49 7.24
CA THR A 16 5.48 -8.49 8.25
C THR A 16 3.96 -8.35 8.40
N GLY A 17 3.17 -8.68 7.37
CA GLY A 17 1.70 -8.70 7.47
C GLY A 17 0.95 -7.79 6.48
N LYS A 18 1.64 -7.24 5.47
CA LYS A 18 1.09 -6.26 4.50
C LYS A 18 -0.26 -6.66 3.92
N THR A 19 -0.34 -7.85 3.32
CA THR A 19 -1.56 -8.39 2.70
C THR A 19 -2.71 -8.51 3.69
N THR A 20 -2.43 -8.88 4.95
CA THR A 20 -3.45 -8.94 5.99
C THR A 20 -3.98 -7.54 6.32
N LEU A 21 -3.08 -6.57 6.53
CA LEU A 21 -3.46 -5.20 6.81
C LEU A 21 -4.27 -4.60 5.65
N ALA A 22 -3.79 -4.74 4.41
CA ALA A 22 -4.41 -4.18 3.22
C ALA A 22 -5.83 -4.71 3.00
N ASN A 23 -6.03 -6.02 3.16
CA ASN A 23 -7.36 -6.62 3.09
C ASN A 23 -8.29 -6.09 4.18
N GLN A 24 -7.81 -6.04 5.42
CA GLN A 24 -8.64 -5.58 6.54
C GLN A 24 -9.02 -4.10 6.41
N ILE A 25 -8.12 -3.23 5.92
CA ILE A 25 -8.44 -1.84 5.60
C ILE A 25 -9.58 -1.77 4.57
N CYS A 26 -9.49 -2.53 3.47
CA CYS A 26 -10.52 -2.54 2.43
C CYS A 26 -11.85 -3.15 2.90
N ASP A 27 -11.80 -4.13 3.82
CA ASP A 27 -12.98 -4.75 4.40
C ASP A 27 -13.68 -3.84 5.43
N THR A 28 -12.90 -3.03 6.15
CA THR A 28 -13.38 -2.21 7.28
C THR A 28 -13.86 -0.85 6.82
N PHE A 29 -13.17 -0.22 5.86
CA PHE A 29 -13.57 1.08 5.33
C PHE A 29 -14.70 0.92 4.30
N THR A 30 -15.87 1.48 4.63
CA THR A 30 -17.02 1.55 3.73
C THR A 30 -17.47 3.00 3.56
N ASN A 31 -18.05 3.31 2.40
CA ASN A 31 -18.65 4.62 2.16
C ASN A 31 -20.00 4.74 2.93
N ALA A 32 -20.66 5.90 2.82
CA ALA A 32 -21.96 6.14 3.47
C ALA A 32 -23.08 5.16 3.06
N SER A 33 -22.97 4.55 1.87
CA SER A 33 -23.90 3.54 1.35
C SER A 33 -23.60 2.13 1.88
N GLY A 34 -22.47 1.94 2.57
CA GLY A 34 -21.98 0.65 3.05
C GLY A 34 -21.17 -0.14 2.02
N ASP A 35 -20.81 0.48 0.88
CA ASP A 35 -20.05 -0.16 -0.17
C ASP A 35 -18.54 -0.12 0.12
N ARG A 36 -17.85 -1.18 -0.30
CA ARG A 36 -16.39 -1.26 -0.24
C ARG A 36 -15.80 -0.53 -1.43
N VAL A 37 -15.23 0.63 -1.15
CA VAL A 37 -14.70 1.53 -2.17
C VAL A 37 -13.19 1.39 -2.34
N LEU A 38 -12.45 0.92 -1.34
CA LEU A 38 -11.01 0.70 -1.51
C LEU A 38 -10.73 -0.60 -2.26
N ARG A 39 -9.69 -0.58 -3.11
CA ARG A 39 -9.25 -1.71 -3.93
C ARG A 39 -7.90 -2.19 -3.47
N HIS A 40 -7.85 -3.38 -2.87
CA HIS A 40 -6.59 -4.03 -2.56
C HIS A 40 -5.94 -4.56 -3.84
N ILE A 41 -4.71 -4.11 -4.08
CA ILE A 41 -3.86 -4.57 -5.17
C ILE A 41 -2.67 -5.31 -4.56
N ASP A 42 -2.75 -6.64 -4.51
CA ASP A 42 -1.57 -7.49 -4.28
C ASP A 42 -0.72 -7.50 -5.56
N VAL A 43 0.36 -6.73 -5.54
CA VAL A 43 1.25 -6.53 -6.70
C VAL A 43 1.94 -7.84 -7.07
N GLY A 44 2.31 -8.67 -6.10
CA GLY A 44 2.94 -9.96 -6.36
C GLY A 44 2.00 -10.91 -7.11
N SER A 45 0.72 -10.92 -6.77
CA SER A 45 -0.31 -11.67 -7.49
C SER A 45 -0.63 -11.07 -8.85
N LEU A 46 -0.69 -9.73 -8.96
CA LEU A 46 -0.96 -9.01 -10.21
C LEU A 46 0.12 -9.27 -11.26
N VAL A 47 1.39 -9.17 -10.86
CA VAL A 47 2.56 -9.42 -11.72
C VAL A 47 2.51 -10.83 -12.31
N LYS A 48 2.26 -11.85 -11.46
CA LYS A 48 2.16 -13.24 -11.91
C LYS A 48 0.97 -13.48 -12.84
N LYS A 49 -0.18 -12.86 -12.57
CA LYS A 49 -1.41 -13.07 -13.34
C LYS A 49 -1.31 -12.46 -14.74
N ASN A 50 -0.72 -11.28 -14.86
CA ASN A 50 -0.63 -10.55 -16.13
C ASN A 50 0.70 -10.76 -16.87
N GLY A 51 1.67 -11.44 -16.24
CA GLY A 51 2.98 -11.70 -16.85
C GLY A 51 3.88 -10.47 -16.89
N PHE A 52 3.75 -9.55 -15.93
CA PHE A 52 4.58 -8.34 -15.82
C PHE A 52 5.96 -8.66 -15.24
N HIS A 53 6.67 -9.63 -15.82
CA HIS A 53 8.00 -10.04 -15.38
C HIS A 53 8.90 -10.36 -16.56
N LYS A 54 10.18 -9.99 -16.46
CA LYS A 54 11.18 -10.18 -17.53
C LYS A 54 11.82 -11.57 -17.46
N SER A 55 12.21 -11.98 -16.25
CA SER A 55 12.91 -13.24 -15.99
C SER A 55 12.52 -13.81 -14.62
N TYR A 56 12.69 -15.13 -14.46
CA TYR A 56 12.67 -15.77 -13.15
C TYR A 56 14.10 -16.11 -12.74
N ASP A 57 14.49 -15.71 -11.55
CA ASP A 57 15.77 -16.05 -10.94
C ASP A 57 15.60 -17.31 -10.08
N GLU A 58 16.24 -18.41 -10.50
CA GLU A 58 16.19 -19.69 -9.79
C GLU A 58 17.01 -19.69 -8.49
N GLU A 59 18.04 -18.86 -8.38
CA GLU A 59 18.92 -18.79 -7.21
C GLU A 59 18.26 -18.06 -6.04
N TRP A 60 17.50 -17.01 -6.35
CA TRP A 60 16.82 -16.15 -5.39
C TRP A 60 15.31 -16.47 -5.28
N GLU A 61 14.82 -17.40 -6.11
CA GLU A 61 13.42 -17.81 -6.20
C GLU A 61 12.48 -16.60 -6.32
N THR A 62 12.82 -15.66 -7.21
CA THR A 62 12.12 -14.39 -7.39
C THR A 62 11.96 -14.04 -8.87
N TYR A 63 10.94 -13.25 -9.19
CA TYR A 63 10.75 -12.71 -10.53
C TYR A 63 11.37 -11.32 -10.60
N GLU A 64 12.06 -11.04 -11.70
CA GLU A 64 12.39 -9.68 -12.10
C GLU A 64 11.13 -9.03 -12.67
N VAL A 65 10.58 -8.06 -11.95
CA VAL A 65 9.32 -7.40 -12.32
C VAL A 65 9.55 -6.42 -13.47
N ASP A 66 8.64 -6.42 -14.43
CA ASP A 66 8.59 -5.37 -15.45
C ASP A 66 7.82 -4.17 -14.89
N GLU A 67 8.56 -3.26 -14.27
CA GLU A 67 8.03 -2.08 -13.60
C GLU A 67 7.27 -1.15 -14.56
N ASP A 68 7.76 -0.97 -15.79
CA ASP A 68 7.11 -0.11 -16.78
C ASP A 68 5.69 -0.61 -17.10
N GLN A 69 5.54 -1.91 -17.38
CA GLN A 69 4.23 -2.51 -17.64
C GLN A 69 3.30 -2.47 -16.43
N LEU A 70 3.86 -2.66 -15.24
CA LEU A 70 3.11 -2.58 -13.99
C LEU A 70 2.58 -1.16 -13.74
N LEU A 71 3.42 -0.15 -13.98
CA LEU A 71 3.06 1.25 -13.84
C LEU A 71 2.02 1.67 -14.87
N ASP A 72 2.21 1.33 -16.14
CA ASP A 72 1.26 1.62 -17.23
C ASP A 72 -0.12 0.99 -16.95
N TYR A 73 -0.15 -0.20 -16.36
CA TYR A 73 -1.39 -0.88 -15.99
C TYR A 73 -2.12 -0.20 -14.83
N LEU A 74 -1.40 0.26 -13.80
CA LEU A 74 -1.99 0.83 -12.59
C LEU A 74 -2.30 2.33 -12.69
N GLU A 75 -1.57 3.08 -13.52
CA GLU A 75 -1.72 4.54 -13.69
C GLU A 75 -3.18 4.99 -13.91
N PRO A 76 -4.00 4.34 -14.75
CA PRO A 76 -5.38 4.77 -14.92
C PRO A 76 -6.23 4.63 -13.65
N MET A 77 -5.86 3.68 -12.76
CA MET A 77 -6.59 3.31 -11.54
C MET A 77 -6.23 4.16 -10.32
N THR A 78 -5.06 4.83 -10.35
CA THR A 78 -4.57 5.64 -9.22
C THR A 78 -5.34 6.95 -9.09
N GLY A 79 -6.11 7.33 -10.11
CA GLY A 79 -6.58 8.68 -10.26
C GLY A 79 -5.47 9.67 -10.55
N GLY A 80 -5.84 10.93 -10.74
CA GLY A 80 -4.85 11.99 -10.90
C GLY A 80 -4.34 12.48 -9.55
N THR A 81 -4.38 13.78 -9.32
CA THR A 81 -3.81 14.40 -8.10
C THR A 81 -4.74 14.27 -6.91
N ALA A 82 -4.17 14.20 -5.70
CA ALA A 82 -4.93 14.42 -4.48
C ALA A 82 -5.59 15.81 -4.55
N PRO A 83 -6.85 15.96 -4.15
CA PRO A 83 -7.43 17.28 -4.00
C PRO A 83 -6.78 17.99 -2.81
N ASP A 84 -6.59 19.30 -2.95
CA ASP A 84 -6.19 20.14 -1.82
C ASP A 84 -7.36 20.29 -0.82
N PRO A 85 -7.13 20.80 0.39
CA PRO A 85 -8.21 21.08 1.34
C PRO A 85 -9.29 22.00 0.74
N LEU A 86 -10.54 21.85 1.21
CA LEU A 86 -11.68 22.62 0.68
C LEU A 86 -11.51 24.14 0.83
N GLU A 87 -10.75 24.57 1.83
CA GLU A 87 -10.42 25.99 2.05
C GLU A 87 -9.40 26.53 1.02
N GLU A 88 -8.58 25.65 0.44
CA GLU A 88 -7.50 25.99 -0.50
C GLU A 88 -7.96 25.89 -1.97
N ASP A 89 -8.58 24.77 -2.37
CA ASP A 89 -9.12 24.56 -3.73
C ASP A 89 -10.52 23.93 -3.72
N PRO A 90 -11.58 24.75 -3.63
CA PRO A 90 -12.95 24.26 -3.71
C PRO A 90 -13.29 23.53 -5.01
N SER A 91 -12.72 23.97 -6.14
CA SER A 91 -13.02 23.39 -7.45
C SER A 91 -12.44 21.99 -7.56
N GLY A 92 -11.20 21.79 -7.09
CA GLY A 92 -10.59 20.47 -6.99
C GLY A 92 -11.39 19.56 -6.07
N CYS A 93 -11.86 20.03 -4.91
CA CYS A 93 -12.72 19.22 -4.05
C CYS A 93 -14.04 18.82 -4.73
N ASP A 94 -14.68 19.75 -5.44
CA ASP A 94 -15.95 19.50 -6.13
C ASP A 94 -15.78 18.49 -7.28
N ASP A 95 -14.75 18.65 -8.11
CA ASP A 95 -14.41 17.71 -9.18
C ASP A 95 -14.20 16.29 -8.63
N ALA A 96 -13.58 16.15 -7.46
CA ALA A 96 -13.35 14.85 -6.82
C ALA A 96 -14.67 14.21 -6.35
N ARG A 97 -15.64 15.00 -5.86
CA ARG A 97 -16.96 14.48 -5.45
C ARG A 97 -17.78 13.97 -6.61
N GLU A 98 -17.57 14.50 -7.82
CA GLU A 98 -18.27 14.06 -9.03
C GLU A 98 -17.71 12.75 -9.62
N VAL A 99 -16.53 12.30 -9.17
CA VAL A 99 -15.94 11.03 -9.63
C VAL A 99 -16.68 9.85 -8.98
N GLY A 100 -17.42 9.09 -9.80
CA GLY A 100 -18.15 7.91 -9.34
C GLY A 100 -17.25 6.75 -8.90
N ASP A 101 -17.77 5.91 -8.00
CA ASP A 101 -17.07 4.76 -7.40
C ASP A 101 -16.66 3.65 -8.40
N ASP A 102 -17.16 3.68 -9.63
CA ASP A 102 -16.80 2.72 -10.69
C ASP A 102 -15.75 3.26 -11.68
N GLN A 103 -15.33 4.52 -11.55
CA GLN A 103 -14.33 5.10 -12.44
C GLN A 103 -12.91 4.76 -11.95
N ASP A 104 -12.04 4.38 -12.87
CA ASP A 104 -10.63 4.10 -12.55
C ASP A 104 -9.90 5.34 -12.03
N THR A 105 -10.39 6.54 -12.35
CA THR A 105 -9.75 7.81 -11.97
C THR A 105 -10.02 8.27 -10.54
N ARG A 106 -10.83 7.54 -9.75
CA ARG A 106 -11.22 7.95 -8.40
C ARG A 106 -10.16 7.73 -7.32
N GLY A 107 -9.08 7.04 -7.64
CA GLY A 107 -8.11 6.54 -6.66
C GLY A 107 -8.67 5.42 -5.81
N GLY A 108 -8.34 5.42 -4.51
CA GLY A 108 -8.79 4.41 -3.56
C GLY A 108 -8.04 3.08 -3.68
N LEU A 109 -6.79 3.12 -4.11
CA LEU A 109 -5.95 1.91 -4.18
C LEU A 109 -5.25 1.65 -2.85
N VAL A 110 -5.18 0.39 -2.45
CA VAL A 110 -4.29 -0.09 -1.39
C VAL A 110 -3.25 -1.00 -2.04
N LEU A 111 -2.09 -0.42 -2.35
CA LEU A 111 -0.98 -1.09 -3.05
C LEU A 111 -0.17 -1.91 -2.04
N ASP A 112 -0.23 -3.23 -2.12
CA ASP A 112 0.52 -4.16 -1.27
C ASP A 112 1.71 -4.72 -2.03
N TRP A 113 2.90 -4.26 -1.65
CA TRP A 113 4.16 -4.80 -2.18
C TRP A 113 5.31 -4.67 -1.18
N HIS A 114 6.41 -5.40 -1.38
CA HIS A 114 7.55 -5.34 -0.45
C HIS A 114 8.54 -4.22 -0.78
N THR A 115 8.36 -3.58 -1.93
CA THR A 115 9.18 -2.50 -2.48
C THR A 115 8.24 -1.34 -2.80
N CYS A 116 8.73 -0.10 -2.69
CA CYS A 116 7.88 1.09 -2.82
C CYS A 116 8.50 2.25 -3.62
N ASP A 117 9.77 2.18 -3.97
CA ASP A 117 10.50 3.18 -4.77
C ASP A 117 10.05 3.22 -6.25
N VAL A 118 9.42 2.14 -6.75
CA VAL A 118 8.87 2.11 -8.11
C VAL A 118 7.71 3.09 -8.32
N TRP A 119 6.93 3.40 -7.27
CA TRP A 119 5.69 4.15 -7.45
C TRP A 119 6.00 5.64 -7.60
N PRO A 120 5.41 6.33 -8.59
CA PRO A 120 5.48 7.79 -8.64
C PRO A 120 4.96 8.40 -7.34
N GLU A 121 5.73 9.32 -6.74
CA GLU A 121 5.39 9.94 -5.45
C GLU A 121 3.94 10.47 -5.40
N ARG A 122 3.47 11.08 -6.50
CA ARG A 122 2.10 11.60 -6.64
C ARG A 122 0.99 10.56 -6.48
N TRP A 123 1.29 9.27 -6.62
CA TRP A 123 0.31 8.20 -6.44
C TRP A 123 -0.07 8.08 -4.98
N ALA A 124 0.89 8.17 -4.06
CA ALA A 124 0.67 7.86 -2.65
C ALA A 124 0.20 9.09 -1.85
N ASP A 125 -0.88 8.93 -1.09
CA ASP A 125 -1.28 9.88 -0.04
C ASP A 125 -0.76 9.46 1.34
N LEU A 126 -0.50 8.17 1.51
CA LEU A 126 0.02 7.55 2.73
C LEU A 126 0.89 6.35 2.36
N VAL A 127 2.07 6.26 2.98
CA VAL A 127 2.98 5.14 2.88
C VAL A 127 3.11 4.48 4.24
N ILE A 128 2.61 3.26 4.36
CA ILE A 128 2.65 2.46 5.58
C ILE A 128 3.83 1.50 5.48
N VAL A 129 4.79 1.61 6.40
CA VAL A 129 5.90 0.66 6.53
C VAL A 129 5.62 -0.27 7.70
N LEU A 130 5.30 -1.54 7.41
CA LEU A 130 5.14 -2.56 8.43
C LEU A 130 6.49 -3.10 8.90
N ARG A 131 6.68 -3.12 10.22
CA ARG A 131 7.84 -3.67 10.90
C ARG A 131 7.41 -4.72 11.91
N CYS A 132 8.29 -5.67 12.21
CA CYS A 132 8.06 -6.61 13.32
C CYS A 132 9.37 -7.17 13.85
N ASP A 133 9.38 -7.62 15.10
CA ASP A 133 10.52 -8.34 15.66
C ASP A 133 11.00 -9.49 14.74
N HIS A 134 12.32 -9.57 14.58
CA HIS A 134 12.96 -10.50 13.67
C HIS A 134 12.70 -11.97 14.04
N GLN A 135 12.56 -12.31 15.33
CA GLN A 135 12.26 -13.68 15.76
C GLN A 135 10.82 -14.07 15.41
N ILE A 136 9.90 -13.10 15.44
CA ILE A 136 8.52 -13.28 14.99
C ILE A 136 8.49 -13.47 13.47
N LEU A 137 9.21 -12.62 12.74
CA LEU A 137 9.33 -12.71 11.28
C LEU A 137 9.86 -14.08 10.85
N TRP A 138 10.94 -14.54 11.48
CA TRP A 138 11.54 -15.85 11.24
C TRP A 138 10.50 -16.97 11.33
N LYS A 139 9.75 -17.04 12.45
CA LYS A 139 8.71 -18.06 12.66
C LYS A 139 7.60 -17.98 11.61
N ARG A 140 7.23 -16.76 11.18
CA ARG A 140 6.21 -16.57 10.13
C ARG A 140 6.70 -17.08 8.79
N LEU A 141 7.95 -16.82 8.42
CA LEU A 141 8.54 -17.27 7.15
C LEU A 141 8.79 -18.79 7.15
N GLU A 142 9.25 -19.36 8.26
CA GLU A 142 9.37 -20.81 8.44
C GLU A 142 8.02 -21.52 8.26
N LYS A 143 6.96 -20.99 8.88
CA LYS A 143 5.59 -21.51 8.71
C LYS A 143 5.08 -21.41 7.27
N ARG A 144 5.59 -20.47 6.48
CA ARG A 144 5.28 -20.34 5.03
C ARG A 144 6.07 -21.32 4.16
N GLY A 145 6.98 -22.11 4.76
CA GLY A 145 7.77 -23.12 4.05
C GLY A 145 8.91 -22.55 3.22
N TYR A 146 9.42 -21.36 3.57
CA TYR A 146 10.58 -20.77 2.89
C TYR A 146 11.86 -21.55 3.23
N SER A 147 12.82 -21.57 2.31
CA SER A 147 14.15 -22.14 2.58
C SER A 147 14.89 -21.32 3.64
N GLU A 148 15.76 -21.95 4.41
CA GLU A 148 16.54 -21.27 5.46
C GLU A 148 17.35 -20.08 4.91
N LYS A 149 17.93 -20.24 3.71
CA LYS A 149 18.63 -19.16 2.98
C LYS A 149 17.71 -17.94 2.79
N LYS A 150 16.51 -18.16 2.23
CA LYS A 150 15.53 -17.10 1.99
C LYS A 150 14.98 -16.48 3.27
N ILE A 151 14.81 -17.28 4.32
CA ILE A 151 14.41 -16.78 5.64
C ILE A 151 15.49 -15.85 6.19
N ALA A 152 16.76 -16.28 6.17
CA ALA A 152 17.88 -15.50 6.66
C ALA A 152 18.02 -14.15 5.94
N GLU A 153 17.90 -14.16 4.60
CA GLU A 153 17.96 -12.94 3.78
C GLU A 153 16.86 -11.94 4.13
N ASN A 154 15.59 -12.38 4.18
CA ASN A 154 14.49 -11.50 4.56
C ASN A 154 14.63 -11.01 6.00
N ASN A 155 15.08 -11.88 6.90
CA ASN A 155 15.27 -11.51 8.29
C ASN A 155 16.39 -10.49 8.47
N GLU A 156 17.48 -10.61 7.72
CA GLU A 156 18.56 -9.61 7.69
C GLU A 156 18.06 -8.28 7.12
N ALA A 157 17.28 -8.30 6.04
CA ALA A 157 16.68 -7.09 5.47
C ALA A 157 15.78 -6.35 6.50
N GLU A 158 14.99 -7.08 7.30
CA GLU A 158 14.18 -6.48 8.37
C GLU A 158 15.04 -5.88 9.50
N ILE A 159 16.13 -6.55 9.88
CA ILE A 159 17.08 -6.06 10.89
C ILE A 159 17.76 -4.79 10.42
N MET A 160 18.23 -4.79 9.17
CA MET A 160 18.91 -3.64 8.57
C MET A 160 17.96 -2.49 8.23
N GLY A 161 16.65 -2.76 8.18
CA GLY A 161 15.64 -1.73 7.91
C GLY A 161 15.55 -1.33 6.44
N VAL A 162 15.98 -2.18 5.51
CA VAL A 162 16.11 -1.88 4.07
C VAL A 162 14.84 -1.22 3.52
N VAL A 163 13.68 -1.85 3.72
CA VAL A 163 12.41 -1.33 3.18
C VAL A 163 11.95 -0.03 3.85
N ALA A 164 12.37 0.21 5.10
CA ALA A 164 12.07 1.47 5.79
C ALA A 164 12.94 2.62 5.27
N ASP A 165 14.19 2.33 4.96
CA ASP A 165 15.12 3.28 4.34
C ASP A 165 14.66 3.60 2.91
N ASP A 166 14.28 2.59 2.11
CA ASP A 166 13.73 2.79 0.76
C ASP A 166 12.51 3.72 0.77
N ALA A 167 11.61 3.55 1.74
CA ALA A 167 10.45 4.43 1.90
C ALA A 167 10.86 5.87 2.25
N THR A 168 11.86 6.03 3.13
CA THR A 168 12.37 7.34 3.55
C THR A 168 13.08 8.09 2.43
N ASP A 169 13.77 7.35 1.56
CA ASP A 169 14.47 7.89 0.39
C ASP A 169 13.50 8.26 -0.75
N SER A 170 12.35 7.59 -0.82
CA SER A 170 11.39 7.73 -1.93
C SER A 170 10.23 8.69 -1.67
N TYR A 171 9.89 8.96 -0.40
CA TYR A 171 8.69 9.73 -0.05
C TYR A 171 8.97 10.78 1.01
N ALA A 172 8.12 11.82 1.02
CA ALA A 172 8.16 12.85 2.04
C ALA A 172 7.88 12.27 3.44
N PRO A 173 8.66 12.62 4.49
CA PRO A 173 8.53 12.06 5.83
C PRO A 173 7.12 12.14 6.44
N GLU A 174 6.36 13.19 6.12
CA GLU A 174 4.99 13.41 6.57
C GLU A 174 3.97 12.41 6.01
N SER A 175 4.29 11.79 4.86
CA SER A 175 3.46 10.77 4.23
C SER A 175 3.76 9.37 4.74
N ILE A 176 4.87 9.17 5.47
CA ILE A 176 5.33 7.86 5.92
C ILE A 176 4.87 7.59 7.35
N VAL A 177 4.26 6.42 7.55
CA VAL A 177 3.86 5.93 8.87
C VAL A 177 4.41 4.52 9.07
N THR A 178 5.27 4.36 10.06
CA THR A 178 5.74 3.03 10.49
C THR A 178 4.77 2.43 11.51
N LEU A 179 4.36 1.18 11.27
CA LEU A 179 3.50 0.43 12.19
C LEU A 179 4.13 -0.90 12.58
N THR A 180 4.05 -1.24 13.86
CA THR A 180 4.47 -2.54 14.39
C THR A 180 3.38 -3.58 14.10
N SER A 181 3.77 -4.78 13.67
CA SER A 181 2.85 -5.87 13.32
C SER A 181 3.32 -7.21 13.89
N GLU A 182 3.12 -7.44 15.18
CA GLU A 182 3.60 -8.62 15.89
C GLU A 182 2.45 -9.56 16.28
N ASN A 183 1.30 -9.01 16.63
CA ASN A 183 0.12 -9.76 17.10
C ASN A 183 -1.20 -9.24 16.49
N ALA A 184 -2.31 -9.92 16.82
CA ALA A 184 -3.62 -9.60 16.27
C ALA A 184 -4.20 -8.28 16.80
N GLU A 185 -3.99 -7.97 18.09
CA GLU A 185 -4.48 -6.73 18.70
C GLU A 185 -3.83 -5.50 18.06
N GLU A 186 -2.52 -5.57 17.79
CA GLU A 186 -1.81 -4.54 17.03
C GLU A 186 -2.33 -4.43 15.60
N MET A 187 -2.64 -5.55 14.95
CA MET A 187 -3.22 -5.52 13.60
C MET A 187 -4.58 -4.80 13.59
N GLU A 188 -5.47 -5.13 14.53
CA GLU A 188 -6.77 -4.48 14.68
C GLU A 188 -6.61 -2.96 14.93
N SER A 189 -5.73 -2.58 15.87
CA SER A 189 -5.45 -1.17 16.16
C SER A 189 -4.84 -0.43 14.97
N ASN A 190 -3.96 -1.08 14.20
CA ASN A 190 -3.38 -0.52 12.98
C ASN A 190 -4.46 -0.27 11.92
N VAL A 191 -5.39 -1.21 11.72
CA VAL A 191 -6.51 -1.04 10.78
C VAL A 191 -7.38 0.14 11.21
N GLU A 192 -7.78 0.20 12.47
CA GLU A 192 -8.58 1.32 13.00
C GLU A 192 -7.89 2.67 12.79
N ARG A 193 -6.58 2.75 13.06
CA ARG A 193 -5.80 3.96 12.86
C ARG A 193 -5.78 4.41 11.40
N VAL A 194 -5.61 3.47 10.46
CA VAL A 194 -5.59 3.78 9.02
C VAL A 194 -6.97 4.19 8.53
N VAL A 195 -8.03 3.52 8.98
CA VAL A 195 -9.42 3.88 8.68
C VAL A 195 -9.75 5.29 9.18
N GLN A 196 -9.37 5.62 10.41
CA GLN A 196 -9.51 6.98 10.96
C GLN A 196 -8.74 8.01 10.14
N TRP A 197 -7.53 7.67 9.68
CA TRP A 197 -6.75 8.54 8.80
C TRP A 197 -7.46 8.78 7.46
N ILE A 198 -8.08 7.75 6.86
CA ILE A 198 -8.84 7.90 5.60
C ILE A 198 -10.02 8.87 5.80
N HIS A 199 -10.79 8.72 6.88
CA HIS A 199 -11.87 9.66 7.21
C HIS A 199 -11.35 11.09 7.39
N ALA A 200 -10.27 11.27 8.15
CA ALA A 200 -9.66 12.58 8.34
C ALA A 200 -9.16 13.19 7.02
N TRP A 201 -8.52 12.40 6.16
CA TRP A 201 -8.06 12.81 4.83
C TRP A 201 -9.22 13.31 3.99
N ARG A 202 -10.37 12.60 4.01
CA ARG A 202 -11.59 12.96 3.27
C ARG A 202 -12.25 14.23 3.83
N GLN A 203 -12.42 14.31 5.14
CA GLN A 203 -13.02 15.47 5.82
C GLN A 203 -12.23 16.76 5.59
N GLN A 204 -10.90 16.71 5.66
CA GLN A 204 -10.04 17.88 5.38
C GLN A 204 -10.22 18.41 3.95
N ARG A 205 -10.62 17.54 3.01
CA ARG A 205 -10.88 17.85 1.60
C ARG A 205 -12.36 18.06 1.31
N GLY A 206 -13.22 18.10 2.34
CA GLY A 206 -14.66 18.24 2.20
C GLY A 206 -15.36 17.04 1.54
N LEU A 207 -14.73 15.88 1.43
CA LEU A 207 -15.30 14.70 0.78
C LEU A 207 -16.20 13.87 1.72
N GLU A 208 -16.30 14.29 2.98
CA GLU A 208 -17.15 13.78 4.06
C GLU A 208 -17.73 14.92 4.90
#